data_AF-A0A373PZR2-F1
#
_entry.id   AF-A0A373PZR2-F1
#
_cell.length_a   1.000
_cell.length_b   1.000
_cell.length_c   1.000
_cell.angle_alpha   90.00
_cell.angle_beta   90.00
_cell.angle_gamma   90.00
#
_symmetry.space_group_name_H-M   'P 1'
#
loop_
_entity.id
_entity.type
_entity.pdbx_description
1 polymer ?
#
loop_
_entity_poly.entity_id
_entity_poly.type
_entity_poly.pdbx_seq_one_letter_code
_entity_poly.pdbx_strand_id
1 'polypeptide(L)'
;MFQNERFCTCGVNEEVPIVLQCMMWNMVDTMEVESKDYLQVFELSEYDGMQKIVHSQEMPEYKMEYLIKLQGAPIFVGKVYVIDDKTHSTMLKAEEY
;
A
#
# COMPACT_ATOMS: atom_id res chain seq x y z
N MET A 1 -2.73 12.07 -9.38
CA MET A 1 -1.56 11.49 -8.69
C MET A 1 -1.51 9.99 -8.99
N PHE A 2 -0.35 9.39 -8.88
CA PHE A 2 -0.07 7.96 -9.07
C PHE A 2 -0.24 7.41 -10.49
N GLN A 3 -0.11 8.29 -11.49
CA GLN A 3 -0.19 7.96 -12.93
C GLN A 3 1.18 8.07 -13.64
N ASN A 4 2.25 8.22 -12.86
CA ASN A 4 3.64 8.31 -13.33
C ASN A 4 4.36 6.97 -13.12
N GLU A 5 5.66 6.94 -13.39
CA GLU A 5 6.51 5.77 -13.16
C GLU A 5 6.43 5.32 -11.69
N ARG A 6 6.35 4.00 -11.49
CA ARG A 6 6.22 3.38 -10.18
C ARG A 6 7.51 2.68 -9.79
N PHE A 7 7.97 2.97 -8.59
CA PHE A 7 9.15 2.37 -7.99
C PHE A 7 8.80 1.75 -6.64
N CYS A 8 9.60 0.78 -6.22
CA CYS A 8 9.59 0.23 -4.87
C CYS A 8 11.01 0.33 -4.31
N THR A 9 11.16 0.57 -3.01
CA THR A 9 12.46 0.46 -2.33
C THR A 9 12.94 -0.99 -2.32
N CYS A 10 14.25 -1.19 -2.08
CA CYS A 10 14.81 -2.53 -1.94
C CYS A 10 14.13 -3.31 -0.80
N GLY A 11 13.86 -2.68 0.35
CA GLY A 11 13.21 -3.37 1.46
C GLY A 11 11.77 -3.79 1.14
N VAL A 12 11.01 -3.00 0.37
CA VAL A 12 9.71 -3.44 -0.15
C VAL A 12 9.87 -4.61 -1.11
N ASN A 13 10.81 -4.51 -2.06
CA ASN A 13 11.01 -5.54 -3.07
C ASN A 13 11.47 -6.89 -2.48
N GLU A 14 12.22 -6.86 -1.37
CA GLU A 14 12.76 -8.05 -0.72
C GLU A 14 11.80 -8.66 0.31
N GLU A 15 11.06 -7.85 1.06
CA GLU A 15 10.30 -8.33 2.23
C GLU A 15 8.78 -8.37 2.03
N VAL A 16 8.23 -7.51 1.17
CA VAL A 16 6.79 -7.46 0.92
C VAL A 16 6.46 -8.41 -0.24
N PRO A 17 5.59 -9.41 -0.04
CA PRO A 17 5.15 -10.30 -1.13
C PRO A 17 4.67 -9.52 -2.35
N ILE A 18 5.11 -9.93 -3.54
CA ILE A 18 4.77 -9.24 -4.80
C ILE A 18 3.25 -9.09 -5.00
N VAL A 19 2.47 -10.07 -4.54
CA VAL A 19 1.00 -10.00 -4.59
C VAL A 19 0.45 -8.83 -3.77
N LEU A 20 1.04 -8.55 -2.60
CA LEU A 20 0.64 -7.42 -1.76
C LEU A 20 1.09 -6.09 -2.36
N GLN A 21 2.28 -6.05 -2.95
CA GLN A 21 2.73 -4.86 -3.70
C GLN A 21 1.74 -4.51 -4.82
N CYS A 22 1.39 -5.49 -5.66
CA CYS A 22 0.41 -5.32 -6.72
C CYS A 22 -0.98 -4.92 -6.19
N MET A 23 -1.43 -5.54 -5.10
CA MET A 23 -2.71 -5.20 -4.46
C MET A 23 -2.72 -3.75 -3.96
N MET A 24 -1.69 -3.29 -3.27
CA MET A 24 -1.62 -1.92 -2.77
C MET A 24 -1.62 -0.90 -3.92
N TRP A 25 -0.85 -1.14 -4.98
CA TRP A 25 -0.91 -0.29 -6.19
C TRP A 25 -2.31 -0.26 -6.80
N ASN A 26 -2.96 -1.42 -6.93
CA ASN A 26 -4.32 -1.49 -7.45
C ASN A 26 -5.32 -0.76 -6.54
N MET A 27 -5.18 -0.86 -5.22
CA MET A 27 -6.01 -0.12 -4.26
C MET A 27 -5.86 1.40 -4.43
N VAL A 28 -4.62 1.89 -4.63
CA VAL A 28 -4.39 3.30 -4.97
C VAL A 28 -5.03 3.67 -6.29
N ASP A 29 -5.00 2.79 -7.31
CA ASP A 29 -5.61 3.06 -8.61
C ASP A 29 -7.14 3.15 -8.54
N THR A 30 -7.76 2.18 -7.86
CA THR A 30 -9.21 2.00 -7.84
C THR A 30 -9.93 2.74 -6.72
N MET A 31 -9.22 3.38 -5.79
CA MET A 31 -9.87 4.14 -4.72
C MET A 31 -10.77 5.25 -5.29
N GLU A 32 -11.97 5.35 -4.76
CA GLU A 32 -12.97 6.33 -5.14
C GLU A 32 -13.00 7.45 -4.09
N VAL A 33 -12.25 8.52 -4.35
CA VAL A 33 -12.17 9.72 -3.52
C VAL A 33 -12.24 10.96 -4.39
N GLU A 34 -12.69 12.09 -3.84
CA GLU A 34 -12.75 13.37 -4.55
C GLU A 34 -11.36 13.79 -5.08
N SER A 35 -10.33 13.59 -4.26
CA SER A 35 -8.94 13.76 -4.66
C SER A 35 -8.04 12.79 -3.90
N LYS A 36 -6.95 12.36 -4.55
CA LYS A 36 -5.94 11.50 -3.91
C LYS A 36 -4.92 12.39 -3.23
N ASP A 37 -4.62 12.08 -1.97
CA ASP A 37 -3.50 12.68 -1.24
C ASP A 37 -2.17 12.14 -1.79
N TYR A 38 -1.10 12.93 -1.70
CA TYR A 38 0.23 12.54 -2.17
C TYR A 38 0.81 11.37 -1.37
N LEU A 39 0.32 11.17 -0.14
CA LEU A 39 0.69 10.06 0.75
C LEU A 39 -0.50 9.10 0.92
N GLN A 40 -0.27 7.83 0.59
CA GLN A 40 -1.18 6.74 0.87
C GLN A 40 -0.56 5.81 1.91
N VAL A 41 -1.32 5.51 2.96
CA VAL A 41 -0.84 4.71 4.10
C VAL A 41 -1.50 3.34 4.08
N PHE A 42 -0.68 2.30 4.19
CA PHE A 42 -1.11 0.91 4.31
C PHE A 42 -0.59 0.31 5.61
N GLU A 43 -1.50 -0.05 6.51
CA GLU A 43 -1.18 -0.83 7.71
C GLU A 43 -1.54 -2.30 7.48
N LEU A 44 -0.54 -3.16 7.45
CA LEU A 44 -0.65 -4.59 7.18
C LEU A 44 -0.48 -5.36 8.49
N SER A 45 -1.40 -6.28 8.78
CA SER A 45 -1.34 -7.15 9.96
C SER A 45 -1.94 -8.53 9.66
N GLU A 46 -1.71 -9.48 10.56
CA GLU A 46 -2.38 -10.77 10.53
C GLU A 46 -3.74 -10.68 11.25
N TYR A 47 -4.77 -11.28 10.67
CA TYR A 47 -6.03 -11.53 11.36
C TYR A 47 -6.54 -12.91 10.99
N ASP A 48 -6.56 -13.85 11.95
CA ASP A 48 -7.07 -15.21 11.78
C ASP A 48 -6.46 -15.96 10.57
N GLY A 49 -5.13 -15.87 10.41
CA GLY A 49 -4.41 -16.46 9.26
C GLY A 49 -4.70 -15.80 7.91
N MET A 50 -5.36 -14.64 7.90
CA MET A 50 -5.56 -13.79 6.72
C MET A 50 -4.69 -12.54 6.78
N GLN A 51 -4.40 -11.99 5.61
CA GLN A 51 -3.81 -10.66 5.51
C GLN A 51 -4.88 -9.61 5.75
N LYS A 52 -4.73 -8.82 6.82
CA LYS A 52 -5.48 -7.58 7.03
C LYS A 52 -4.70 -6.42 6.43
N ILE A 53 -5.39 -5.53 5.70
CA ILE A 53 -4.85 -4.29 5.14
C ILE A 53 -5.80 -3.15 5.51
N VAL A 54 -5.28 -2.11 6.16
CA VAL A 54 -5.99 -0.85 6.37
C VAL A 54 -5.34 0.20 5.48
N HIS A 55 -6.09 0.69 4.49
CA HIS A 55 -5.65 1.71 3.53
C HIS A 55 -6.30 3.06 3.89
N SER A 56 -5.49 4.11 4.04
CA SER A 56 -5.98 5.46 4.38
C SER A 56 -5.20 6.60 3.75
N GLN A 57 -5.84 7.77 3.65
CA GLN A 57 -5.23 9.08 3.37
C GLN A 57 -5.85 10.17 4.26
N GLU A 58 -5.18 11.32 4.42
CA GLU A 58 -5.62 12.38 5.33
C GLU A 58 -6.61 13.36 4.70
N MET A 59 -6.37 13.82 3.46
CA MET A 59 -7.21 14.84 2.83
C MET A 59 -7.57 14.55 1.37
N PRO A 60 -8.88 14.41 1.05
CA PRO A 60 -9.98 14.18 1.98
C PRO A 60 -9.77 12.90 2.81
N GLU A 61 -10.36 12.86 4.00
CA GLU A 61 -10.27 11.68 4.87
C GLU A 61 -10.83 10.46 4.15
N TYR A 62 -10.02 9.40 4.09
CA TYR A 62 -10.43 8.12 3.55
C TYR A 62 -9.79 7.00 4.36
N LYS A 63 -10.56 5.96 4.64
CA LYS A 63 -10.10 4.77 5.34
C LYS A 63 -10.93 3.56 4.94
N MET A 64 -10.27 2.51 4.47
CA MET A 64 -10.88 1.23 4.13
C MET A 64 -10.09 0.07 4.74
N GLU A 65 -10.80 -0.99 5.12
CA GLU A 65 -10.22 -2.21 5.67
C GLU A 65 -10.54 -3.40 4.76
N TYR A 66 -9.53 -4.24 4.52
CA TYR A 66 -9.61 -5.42 3.68
C TYR A 66 -9.08 -6.63 4.44
N LEU A 67 -9.79 -7.75 4.33
CA LEU A 67 -9.33 -9.07 4.76
C LEU A 67 -9.15 -9.96 3.54
N ILE A 68 -7.91 -10.40 3.31
CA ILE A 68 -7.50 -11.08 2.09
C ILE A 68 -6.89 -12.43 2.44
N LYS A 69 -7.41 -13.48 1.82
CA LYS A 69 -6.79 -14.80 1.87
C LYS A 69 -5.67 -14.88 0.84
N LEU A 70 -4.43 -14.95 1.30
CA LEU A 70 -3.28 -15.16 0.43
C LEU A 70 -3.18 -16.63 0.03
N GLN A 71 -3.18 -16.90 -1.28
CA GLN A 71 -3.01 -18.25 -1.81
C GLN A 71 -1.51 -18.55 -1.95
N GLY A 72 -0.89 -19.01 -0.85
CA GLY A 72 0.50 -19.46 -0.85
C GLY A 72 1.56 -18.35 -0.72
N ALA A 73 1.16 -17.09 -0.64
CA ALA A 73 2.06 -16.00 -0.24
C ALA A 73 2.06 -15.84 1.30
N PRO A 74 3.22 -15.50 1.91
CA PRO A 74 3.28 -15.28 3.35
C PRO A 74 2.53 -14.00 3.75
N ILE A 75 2.05 -13.96 4.98
CA ILE A 75 1.46 -12.75 5.57
C ILE A 75 2.59 -11.77 5.87
N PHE A 76 2.37 -10.51 5.52
CA PHE A 76 3.26 -9.41 5.87
C PHE A 76 2.64 -8.58 7.00
N VAL A 77 3.47 -8.22 7.98
CA VAL A 77 3.09 -7.34 9.09
C VAL A 77 4.01 -6.13 9.06
N GLY A 78 3.43 -4.94 8.99
CA GLY A 78 4.20 -3.71 8.90
C GLY A 78 3.37 -2.55 8.35
N LYS A 79 4.02 -1.40 8.19
CA LYS A 79 3.42 -0.22 7.58
C LYS A 79 4.16 0.12 6.30
N VAL A 80 3.41 0.38 5.23
CA VAL A 80 3.92 0.74 3.91
C VAL A 80 3.30 2.08 3.51
N TYR A 81 4.12 2.93 2.92
CA TYR A 81 3.71 4.18 2.30
C TYR A 81 3.78 4.05 0.78
N VAL A 82 2.84 4.69 0.09
CA VAL A 82 2.93 4.96 -1.34
C VAL A 82 2.87 6.48 -1.52
N ILE A 83 3.96 7.05 -2.03
CA ILE A 83 4.15 8.51 -2.12
C ILE A 83 4.25 8.91 -3.59
N ASP A 84 3.50 9.92 -4.02
CA ASP A 84 3.65 10.58 -5.32
C ASP A 84 4.34 11.94 -5.13
N ASP A 85 5.51 12.12 -5.73
CA ASP A 85 6.28 13.37 -5.65
C ASP A 85 6.07 14.28 -6.88
N LYS A 86 5.04 13.99 -7.68
CA LYS A 86 4.72 14.55 -9.01
C LYS A 86 5.58 14.05 -10.16
N THR A 87 6.80 13.57 -9.92
CA THR A 87 7.68 13.03 -10.96
C THR A 87 7.57 11.52 -11.08
N HIS A 88 7.50 10.84 -9.94
CA HIS A 88 7.32 9.40 -9.84
C HIS A 88 6.55 9.05 -8.56
N SER A 89 6.12 7.79 -8.48
CA SER A 89 5.49 7.23 -7.29
C SER A 89 6.36 6.15 -6.70
N THR A 90 6.54 6.16 -5.39
CA THR A 90 7.40 5.21 -4.67
C THR A 90 6.64 4.50 -3.57
N MET A 91 6.73 3.17 -3.56
CA MET A 91 6.31 2.33 -2.44
C MET A 91 7.51 2.05 -1.53
N LEU A 92 7.35 2.29 -0.24
CA LEU A 92 8.41 2.11 0.76
C LEU A 92 7.84 1.64 2.10
N LYS A 93 8.64 0.93 2.90
CA LYS A 93 8.27 0.63 4.29
C LYS A 93 8.36 1.91 5.13
N ALA A 94 7.55 2.02 6.17
CA ALA A 94 7.59 3.15 7.09
C ALA A 94 8.94 3.29 7.81
N GLU A 95 9.68 2.19 7.96
CA GLU A 95 11.02 2.16 8.55
C GLU A 95 12.11 2.71 7.62
N GLU A 96 11.81 2.89 6.33
CA GLU A 96 12.72 3.43 5.32
C GLU A 96 12.49 4.92 5.03
N TYR A 97 11.47 5.51 5.66
CA TYR A 97 11.11 6.93 5.56
C TYR A 97 11.77 7.75 6.66
#